data_AF-A0A930DEX0-F1
#
_entry.id   AF-A0A930DEX0-F1
#
_cell.length_a   1.000
_cell.length_b   1.000
_cell.length_c   1.000
_cell.angle_alpha   90.00
_cell.angle_beta   90.00
_cell.angle_gamma   90.00
#
_symmetry.space_group_name_H-M   'P 1'
#
loop_
_entity.id
_entity.type
_entity.pdbx_description
1 polymer ?
#
loop_
_entity_poly.entity_id
_entity_poly.type
_entity_poly.pdbx_seq_one_letter_code
_entity_poly.pdbx_strand_id
1 'polypeptide(L)'
;YVPEEETYLKSKKELEDMLVSTLGGRAAEEIVFDSVTTGASNDIEKATSIARAMVTQYGMSDKFGLMGLARVENQYLSGQAILDCGDNTATEVDKEVMKILKKSYDEALSILRKNKDVMDKLAEFLIEKETITGKEFMKILREIKGLPEKVEIKKAILV
;
A
#
# COMPACT_ATOMS: atom_id res chain seq x y z
N TYR A 1 22.93 2.36 -20.99
CA TYR A 1 22.86 2.02 -19.57
C TYR A 1 22.40 3.28 -18.87
N VAL A 2 21.11 3.35 -18.53
CA VAL A 2 20.51 4.49 -17.82
C VAL A 2 20.55 4.12 -16.34
N PRO A 3 21.09 4.96 -15.43
CA PRO A 3 21.18 4.62 -14.02
C PRO A 3 19.79 4.36 -13.43
N GLU A 4 19.65 3.30 -12.64
CA GLU A 4 18.46 2.89 -11.89
C GLU A 4 18.15 3.85 -10.71
N GLU A 5 18.13 5.16 -10.97
CA GLU A 5 17.70 6.18 -10.02
C GLU A 5 16.62 7.05 -10.65
N GLU A 6 15.58 6.43 -11.22
CA GLU A 6 14.29 7.10 -11.24
C GLU A 6 13.69 6.99 -9.83
N THR A 7 14.10 7.89 -8.94
CA THR A 7 13.37 8.14 -7.70
C THR A 7 12.01 8.72 -8.09
N TYR A 8 11.05 7.85 -8.41
CA TYR A 8 9.71 8.26 -8.80
C TYR A 8 9.08 9.04 -7.66
N LEU A 9 8.93 10.35 -7.87
CA LEU A 9 8.11 11.21 -7.03
C LEU A 9 6.72 10.58 -6.89
N LYS A 10 6.26 10.36 -5.66
CA LYS A 10 4.94 9.83 -5.36
C LYS A 10 4.08 10.90 -4.74
N SER A 11 2.87 11.04 -5.23
CA SER A 11 1.84 11.87 -4.60
C SER A 11 1.37 11.26 -3.28
N LYS A 12 0.78 12.08 -2.40
CA LYS A 12 0.13 11.61 -1.16
C LYS A 12 -0.86 10.48 -1.43
N LYS A 13 -1.67 10.63 -2.48
CA LYS A 13 -2.66 9.64 -2.87
C LYS A 13 -2.04 8.30 -3.26
N GLU A 14 -0.97 8.31 -4.05
CA GLU A 14 -0.28 7.07 -4.44
C GLU A 14 0.33 6.35 -3.23
N LEU A 15 0.84 7.09 -2.24
CA LEU A 15 1.32 6.51 -0.99
C LEU A 15 0.17 5.95 -0.15
N GLU A 16 -0.96 6.64 -0.05
CA GLU A 16 -2.18 6.12 0.58
C GLU A 16 -2.66 4.82 -0.10
N ASP A 17 -2.70 4.78 -1.44
CA ASP A 17 -3.09 3.60 -2.22
C ASP A 17 -2.09 2.44 -2.00
N MET A 18 -0.79 2.73 -1.91
CA MET A 18 0.24 1.74 -1.58
C MET A 18 0.07 1.18 -0.17
N LEU A 19 -0.30 2.01 0.81
CA LEU A 19 -0.59 1.56 2.18
C LEU A 19 -1.81 0.63 2.20
N VAL A 20 -2.89 0.99 1.52
CA VAL A 20 -4.09 0.16 1.37
C VAL A 20 -3.74 -1.20 0.78
N SER A 21 -2.96 -1.21 -0.31
CA SER A 21 -2.53 -2.47 -0.96
C SER A 21 -1.63 -3.31 -0.06
N THR A 22 -0.69 -2.69 0.66
CA THR A 22 0.27 -3.38 1.53
C THR A 22 -0.45 -4.03 2.71
N LEU A 23 -1.44 -3.34 3.29
CA LEU A 23 -2.24 -3.85 4.40
C LEU A 23 -3.36 -4.83 3.96
N GLY A 24 -3.52 -5.05 2.65
CA GLY A 24 -4.56 -5.90 2.08
C GLY A 24 -4.46 -7.36 2.51
N GLY A 25 -3.25 -7.93 2.62
CA GLY A 25 -3.06 -9.31 3.06
C GLY A 25 -3.58 -9.54 4.48
N ARG A 26 -3.19 -8.65 5.41
CA ARG A 26 -3.68 -8.65 6.79
C ARG A 26 -5.20 -8.45 6.89
N ALA A 27 -5.76 -7.59 6.05
CA ALA A 27 -7.20 -7.34 6.01
C ALA A 27 -7.96 -8.58 5.48
N ALA A 28 -7.42 -9.27 4.49
CA ALA A 28 -7.99 -10.50 3.96
C ALA A 28 -8.00 -11.62 5.02
N GLU A 29 -6.89 -11.78 5.76
CA GLU A 29 -6.81 -12.75 6.86
C GLU A 29 -7.91 -12.51 7.90
N GLU A 30 -8.07 -11.27 8.35
CA GLU A 30 -9.09 -10.91 9.35
C GLU A 30 -10.50 -11.21 8.84
N ILE A 31 -10.81 -10.90 7.58
CA ILE A 31 -12.14 -11.13 6.99
C ILE A 31 -12.48 -12.62 6.87
N VAL A 32 -11.50 -13.45 6.52
CA VAL A 32 -11.74 -14.87 6.20
C VAL A 32 -11.60 -15.76 7.43
N PHE A 33 -10.59 -15.52 8.26
CA PHE A 33 -10.20 -16.40 9.36
C PHE A 33 -10.60 -15.86 10.74
N ASP A 34 -11.21 -14.67 10.81
CA ASP A 34 -11.54 -13.96 12.06
C ASP A 34 -10.37 -13.94 13.05
N SER A 35 -9.15 -13.94 12.48
CA SER A 35 -7.90 -14.10 13.18
C SER A 35 -6.79 -13.52 12.34
N VAL A 36 -5.62 -13.41 12.96
CA VAL A 36 -4.51 -12.66 12.40
C VAL A 36 -3.21 -13.41 12.59
N THR A 37 -2.35 -13.43 11.57
CA THR A 37 -1.10 -14.20 11.62
C THR A 37 0.13 -13.30 11.70
N THR A 38 1.30 -13.93 11.95
CA THR A 38 2.61 -13.28 11.86
C THR A 38 3.10 -13.12 10.42
N GLY A 39 2.37 -13.66 9.42
CA GLY A 39 2.72 -13.59 8.00
C GLY A 39 2.74 -12.16 7.45
N ALA A 40 1.91 -11.27 8.01
CA ALA A 40 1.85 -9.86 7.60
C ALA A 40 2.92 -8.95 8.26
N SER A 41 3.91 -9.51 8.97
CA SER A 41 4.94 -8.73 9.69
C SER A 41 5.71 -7.77 8.79
N ASN A 42 6.19 -8.26 7.64
CA ASN A 42 6.91 -7.45 6.65
C ASN A 42 6.03 -6.32 6.07
N ASP A 43 4.76 -6.61 5.79
CA ASP A 43 3.81 -5.61 5.29
C ASP A 43 3.54 -4.52 6.32
N ILE A 44 3.41 -4.87 7.60
CA ILE A 44 3.24 -3.91 8.70
C ILE A 44 4.47 -3.02 8.85
N GLU A 45 5.67 -3.59 8.79
CA GLU A 45 6.92 -2.84 8.86
C GLU A 45 7.03 -1.84 7.71
N LYS A 46 6.78 -2.31 6.48
CA LYS A 46 6.81 -1.48 5.27
C LYS A 46 5.76 -0.38 5.31
N ALA A 47 4.52 -0.70 5.69
CA ALA A 47 3.45 0.28 5.82
C ALA A 47 3.79 1.34 6.88
N THR A 48 4.33 0.93 8.01
CA THR A 48 4.75 1.84 9.09
C THR A 48 5.86 2.77 8.61
N SER A 49 6.85 2.25 7.89
CA SER A 49 7.93 3.05 7.31
C SER A 49 7.41 4.11 6.33
N ILE A 50 6.52 3.72 5.41
CA ILE A 50 5.90 4.64 4.45
C ILE A 50 5.10 5.73 5.18
N ALA A 51 4.22 5.35 6.11
CA ALA A 51 3.40 6.30 6.86
C ALA A 51 4.26 7.25 7.70
N ARG A 52 5.35 6.76 8.32
CA ARG A 52 6.29 7.61 9.04
C ARG A 52 6.99 8.60 8.12
N ALA A 53 7.47 8.19 6.95
CA ALA A 53 8.07 9.07 5.97
C ALA A 53 7.08 10.15 5.46
N MET A 54 5.81 9.77 5.23
CA MET A 54 4.75 10.72 4.88
C MET A 54 4.63 11.84 5.90
N VAL A 55 4.68 11.52 7.20
CA VAL A 55 4.57 12.50 8.27
C VAL A 55 5.87 13.31 8.45
N THR A 56 7.02 12.65 8.51
CA THR A 56 8.25 13.29 8.98
C THR A 56 9.14 13.86 7.88
N GLN A 57 9.10 13.28 6.68
CA GLN A 57 9.97 13.66 5.57
C GLN A 57 9.23 14.43 4.48
N TYR A 58 7.98 14.03 4.19
CA TYR A 58 7.23 14.57 3.06
C TYR A 58 6.21 15.65 3.42
N GLY A 59 6.02 15.94 4.72
CA GLY A 59 5.07 16.97 5.17
C GLY A 59 3.62 16.68 4.76
N MET A 60 3.23 15.41 4.69
CA MET A 60 1.91 14.97 4.23
C MET A 60 0.89 14.80 5.38
N SER A 61 1.23 15.25 6.59
CA SER A 61 0.32 15.33 7.73
C SER A 61 -0.34 16.70 7.80
N ASP A 62 -1.67 16.73 7.93
CA ASP A 62 -2.43 17.98 8.08
C ASP A 62 -2.08 18.68 9.41
N LYS A 63 -1.62 17.93 10.41
CA LYS A 63 -1.24 18.44 11.73
C LYS A 63 0.09 19.19 11.71
N PHE A 64 1.10 18.64 11.03
CA PHE A 64 2.45 19.19 11.00
C PHE A 64 2.72 20.04 9.75
N GLY A 65 1.84 19.98 8.75
CA GLY A 65 1.99 20.68 7.49
C GLY A 65 3.32 20.35 6.81
N LEU A 66 3.99 21.36 6.27
CA LEU A 66 5.24 21.23 5.52
C LEU A 66 6.49 21.10 6.43
N MET A 67 6.32 20.90 7.74
CA MET A 67 7.44 20.80 8.67
C MET A 67 8.18 19.48 8.47
N GLY A 68 9.45 19.56 8.07
CA GLY A 68 10.35 18.40 8.06
C GLY A 68 10.78 18.07 9.49
N LEU A 69 10.34 16.92 10.00
CA LEU A 69 10.60 16.45 11.36
C LEU A 69 11.72 15.42 11.43
N ALA A 70 12.20 14.94 10.29
CA ALA A 70 13.32 14.02 10.23
C ALA A 70 14.28 14.39 9.11
N ARG A 71 15.57 14.14 9.35
CA ARG A 71 16.63 14.23 8.34
C ARG A 71 17.20 12.85 8.07
N VAL A 72 17.48 12.56 6.79
CA VAL A 72 18.21 11.37 6.40
C VAL A 72 19.68 11.76 6.35
N GLU A 73 20.48 11.32 7.33
CA GLU A 73 21.89 11.73 7.45
C GLU A 73 22.76 11.21 6.31
N ASN A 74 22.45 10.04 5.73
CA ASN A 74 23.24 9.48 4.64
C ASN A 74 22.43 8.50 3.78
N GLN A 75 22.21 8.84 2.51
CA GLN A 75 21.53 7.97 1.53
C GLN A 75 22.35 6.73 1.13
N TYR A 76 23.66 6.71 1.40
CA TYR A 76 24.58 5.62 1.02
C TYR A 76 24.94 4.66 2.17
N LEU A 77 24.58 5.00 3.41
CA LEU A 77 24.60 4.10 4.57
C LEU A 77 23.15 3.71 4.92
N SER A 78 22.92 3.10 6.08
CA SER A 78 21.70 2.43 6.59
C SER A 78 20.33 3.10 6.36
N GLY A 79 20.26 4.31 5.78
CA GLY A 79 19.04 5.00 5.42
C GLY A 79 18.20 5.44 6.62
N GLN A 80 18.77 5.40 7.83
CA GLN A 80 18.07 5.73 9.05
C GLN A 80 17.79 7.23 9.11
N ALA A 81 16.50 7.57 9.18
CA ALA A 81 16.04 8.93 9.41
C ALA A 81 16.14 9.25 10.90
N ILE A 82 16.79 10.36 11.23
CA ILE A 82 16.88 10.88 12.59
C ILE A 82 15.80 11.93 12.77
N LEU A 83 15.02 11.81 13.85
CA LEU A 83 14.00 12.77 14.23
C LEU A 83 14.64 14.02 14.82
N ASP A 84 14.45 15.16 14.17
CA ASP A 84 14.91 16.48 14.62
C ASP A 84 13.77 17.19 15.36
N CYS A 85 13.26 16.58 16.43
CA CYS A 85 12.14 17.15 17.19
C CYS A 85 12.19 16.78 18.68
N GLY A 86 11.57 17.60 19.54
CA GLY A 86 11.43 17.27 20.96
C GLY A 86 10.46 16.09 21.21
N ASP A 87 10.53 15.48 22.39
CA ASP A 87 9.78 14.26 22.76
C ASP A 87 8.25 14.38 22.56
N ASN A 88 7.69 15.56 22.84
CA ASN A 88 6.28 15.84 22.61
C ASN A 88 5.92 15.70 21.12
N THR A 89 6.78 16.17 20.22
CA THR A 89 6.57 16.07 18.78
C THR A 89 6.68 14.63 18.30
N ALA A 90 7.63 13.84 18.83
CA ALA A 90 7.75 12.42 18.49
C ALA A 90 6.47 11.63 18.82
N THR A 91 5.88 11.89 19.99
CA THR A 91 4.60 11.28 20.40
C THR A 91 3.47 11.66 19.44
N GLU A 92 3.44 12.92 19.00
CA GLU A 92 2.43 13.39 18.05
C GLU A 92 2.65 12.83 16.63
N VAL A 93 3.89 12.58 16.21
CA VAL A 93 4.19 11.85 14.97
C VAL A 93 3.62 10.45 15.01
N ASP A 94 3.83 9.70 16.10
CA ASP A 94 3.32 8.33 16.22
C ASP A 94 1.78 8.27 16.15
N LYS A 95 1.10 9.27 16.73
CA LYS A 95 -0.36 9.40 16.61
C LYS A 95 -0.81 9.62 15.16
N GLU A 96 -0.12 10.48 14.41
CA GLU A 96 -0.43 10.72 13.01
C GLU A 96 -0.16 9.48 12.14
N VAL A 97 0.95 8.77 12.39
CA VAL A 97 1.27 7.50 11.72
C VAL A 97 0.18 6.46 11.98
N MET A 98 -0.22 6.28 13.24
CA MET A 98 -1.29 5.37 13.62
C MET A 98 -2.62 5.71 12.91
N LYS A 99 -2.95 7.00 12.81
CA LYS A 99 -4.16 7.47 12.13
C LYS A 99 -4.14 7.14 10.64
N ILE A 100 -3.01 7.35 9.97
CA ILE A 100 -2.83 7.01 8.55
C ILE A 100 -3.00 5.49 8.34
N LEU A 101 -2.27 4.68 9.11
CA LEU A 101 -2.33 3.23 9.01
C LEU A 101 -3.74 2.69 9.26
N LYS A 102 -4.42 3.20 10.29
CA LYS A 102 -5.80 2.81 10.59
C LYS A 102 -6.74 3.13 9.43
N LYS A 103 -6.68 4.35 8.87
CA LYS A 103 -7.50 4.74 7.73
C LYS A 103 -7.26 3.83 6.52
N SER A 104 -6.00 3.55 6.20
CA SER A 104 -5.65 2.64 5.09
C SER A 104 -6.10 1.20 5.34
N TYR A 105 -6.03 0.73 6.58
CA TYR A 105 -6.52 -0.59 6.97
C TYR A 105 -8.04 -0.70 6.86
N ASP A 106 -8.78 0.29 7.38
CA ASP A 106 -10.24 0.36 7.29
C ASP A 106 -10.71 0.40 5.83
N GLU A 107 -9.96 1.11 4.97
CA GLU A 107 -10.22 1.14 3.53
C GLU A 107 -9.96 -0.22 2.86
N ALA A 108 -8.85 -0.88 3.18
CA ALA A 108 -8.57 -2.24 2.70
C ALA A 108 -9.67 -3.23 3.11
N LEU A 109 -10.11 -3.20 4.37
CA LEU A 109 -11.22 -4.00 4.88
C LEU A 109 -12.51 -3.73 4.10
N SER A 110 -12.84 -2.45 3.87
CA SER A 110 -14.03 -2.04 3.12
C SER A 110 -13.99 -2.55 1.68
N ILE A 111 -12.85 -2.43 0.99
CA ILE A 111 -12.68 -2.92 -0.38
C ILE A 111 -12.82 -4.44 -0.41
N LEU A 112 -12.14 -5.18 0.45
CA LEU A 112 -12.19 -6.64 0.46
C LEU A 112 -13.56 -7.17 0.84
N ARG A 113 -14.23 -6.58 1.85
CA ARG A 113 -15.61 -6.97 2.22
C ARG A 113 -16.60 -6.78 1.07
N LYS A 114 -16.50 -5.68 0.32
CA LYS A 114 -17.35 -5.41 -0.85
C LYS A 114 -17.10 -6.38 -2.01
N ASN A 115 -15.97 -7.06 -2.02
CA ASN A 115 -15.54 -7.97 -3.09
C ASN A 115 -15.26 -9.38 -2.56
N LYS A 116 -15.90 -9.77 -1.45
CA LYS A 116 -15.63 -11.03 -0.77
C LYS A 116 -15.90 -12.24 -1.69
N ASP A 117 -16.99 -12.19 -2.45
CA ASP A 117 -17.36 -13.19 -3.45
C ASP A 117 -16.28 -13.38 -4.53
N VAL A 118 -15.68 -12.28 -4.99
CA VAL A 118 -14.58 -12.30 -5.95
C VAL A 118 -13.32 -12.91 -5.31
N MET A 119 -13.01 -12.49 -4.08
CA MET A 119 -11.85 -12.97 -3.33
C MET A 119 -11.92 -14.49 -3.08
N ASP A 120 -13.07 -14.99 -2.62
CA ASP A 120 -13.28 -16.40 -2.34
C ASP A 120 -13.09 -17.25 -3.62
N LYS A 121 -13.66 -16.82 -4.76
CA LYS A 121 -13.46 -17.49 -6.06
C LYS A 121 -12.00 -17.48 -6.52
N LEU A 122 -11.31 -16.34 -6.40
CA LEU A 122 -9.90 -16.26 -6.77
C LEU A 122 -9.03 -17.18 -5.90
N ALA A 123 -9.37 -17.34 -4.62
CA ALA A 123 -8.70 -18.28 -3.74
C ALA A 123 -8.94 -19.74 -4.19
N GLU A 124 -10.16 -20.12 -4.56
CA GLU A 124 -10.46 -21.44 -5.14
C GLU A 124 -9.61 -21.71 -6.40
N PHE A 125 -9.53 -20.74 -7.32
CA PHE A 125 -8.67 -20.86 -8.50
C PHE A 125 -7.19 -21.03 -8.16
N LEU A 126 -6.69 -20.30 -7.15
CA LEU A 126 -5.30 -20.42 -6.71
C LEU A 126 -5.03 -21.77 -6.04
N ILE A 127 -6.00 -22.35 -5.34
CA ILE A 127 -5.88 -23.71 -4.79
C ILE A 127 -5.74 -24.74 -5.90
N GLU A 128 -6.47 -24.59 -7.01
CA GLU A 128 -6.42 -25.53 -8.15
C GLU A 128 -5.18 -25.35 -9.04
N LYS A 129 -4.73 -24.11 -9.24
CA LYS A 129 -3.69 -23.77 -10.23
C LYS A 129 -2.33 -23.45 -9.63
N GLU A 130 -2.26 -23.26 -8.31
CA GLU A 130 -1.11 -22.76 -7.53
C GLU A 130 -0.63 -21.35 -7.90
N THR A 131 -0.81 -20.91 -9.14
CA THR A 131 -0.39 -19.61 -9.65
C THR A 131 -1.45 -19.03 -10.57
N ILE A 132 -1.65 -17.71 -10.46
CA ILE A 132 -2.50 -16.94 -11.36
C ILE A 132 -1.72 -15.75 -11.92
N THR A 133 -1.77 -15.54 -13.22
CA THR A 133 -1.18 -14.35 -13.84
C THR A 133 -2.10 -13.14 -13.66
N GLY A 134 -1.55 -11.92 -13.72
CA GLY A 134 -2.36 -10.69 -13.65
C GLY A 134 -3.41 -10.59 -14.76
N LYS A 135 -3.17 -11.18 -15.94
CA LYS A 135 -4.16 -11.22 -17.03
C LYS A 135 -5.34 -12.14 -16.68
N GLU A 136 -5.06 -13.33 -16.15
CA GLU A 136 -6.08 -14.29 -15.70
C GLU A 136 -6.89 -13.73 -14.54
N PHE A 137 -6.22 -13.12 -13.55
CA PHE A 137 -6.89 -12.42 -12.45
C PHE A 137 -7.89 -11.38 -12.98
N MET A 138 -7.46 -10.53 -13.91
CA MET A 138 -8.32 -9.48 -14.47
C MET A 138 -9.49 -10.04 -15.27
N LYS A 139 -9.31 -11.21 -15.91
CA LYS A 139 -10.39 -11.91 -16.62
C LYS A 139 -11.44 -12.40 -15.62
N ILE A 140 -11.03 -13.17 -14.61
CA ILE A 140 -11.92 -13.71 -13.57
C ILE A 140 -12.66 -12.58 -12.83
N LEU A 141 -11.93 -11.53 -12.43
CA LEU A 141 -12.51 -10.35 -11.78
C LEU A 141 -13.61 -9.70 -12.63
N ARG A 142 -13.38 -9.55 -13.94
CA ARG A 142 -14.36 -8.93 -14.86
C ARG A 142 -15.58 -9.82 -15.06
N GLU A 143 -15.36 -11.11 -15.25
CA GLU A 143 -16.43 -12.10 -15.41
C GLU A 143 -17.37 -12.09 -14.18
N ILE A 144 -16.82 -12.10 -12.97
CA ILE A 144 -17.62 -12.09 -11.74
C ILE A 144 -18.37 -10.77 -11.57
N LYS A 145 -17.72 -9.65 -11.89
CA LYS A 145 -18.33 -8.30 -11.76
C LYS A 145 -19.24 -7.89 -12.92
N GLY A 146 -19.38 -8.72 -13.96
CA GLY A 146 -20.10 -8.36 -15.17
C GLY A 146 -19.50 -7.16 -15.91
N LEU A 147 -18.19 -6.94 -15.77
CA LEU A 147 -17.49 -5.85 -16.45
C LEU A 147 -17.11 -6.29 -17.87
N PRO A 148 -17.18 -5.39 -18.87
CA PRO A 148 -16.80 -5.73 -20.24
C PRO A 148 -15.32 -6.13 -20.31
N GLU A 149 -14.95 -7.02 -21.25
CA GLU A 149 -13.54 -7.29 -21.53
C GLU A 149 -12.81 -6.02 -21.98
N LYS A 150 -11.53 -5.90 -21.64
CA LYS A 150 -10.74 -4.73 -22.01
C LYS A 150 -10.47 -4.87 -23.51
N VAL A 151 -11.01 -3.96 -24.32
CA VAL A 151 -10.61 -3.87 -25.73
C VAL A 151 -9.14 -3.47 -25.74
N GLU A 152 -8.26 -4.36 -26.22
CA GLU A 152 -6.90 -3.96 -26.56
C GLU A 152 -7.00 -2.94 -27.69
N ILE A 153 -6.85 -1.66 -27.35
CA ILE A 153 -6.56 -0.64 -28.36
C ILE A 153 -5.16 -0.99 -28.85
N LYS A 154 -5.08 -1.70 -29.99
CA LYS A 154 -3.84 -1.79 -30.76
C LYS A 154 -3.39 -0.34 -30.95
N LYS A 155 -2.26 0.05 -30.35
CA LYS A 155 -1.60 1.30 -30.71
C LYS A 155 -1.42 1.25 -32.22
N ALA A 156 -2.23 2.02 -32.94
CA ALA A 156 -1.97 2.28 -34.34
C ALA A 156 -0.56 2.86 -34.38
N ILE A 157 0.31 2.19 -35.14
CA ILE A 157 1.61 2.71 -35.52
C ILE A 157 1.33 4.07 -36.16
N LEU A 158 1.68 5.15 -35.47
CA LEU A 158 1.85 6.44 -36.10
C LEU A 158 3.33 6.52 -36.49
N VAL A 159 3.52 6.43 -37.81
CA VAL A 159 4.74 6.70 -38.58
C VAL A 159 5.29 8.08 -38.23
#